data_AF-A0A1C5AJN8-F1
#
_entry.id   AF-A0A1C5AJN8-F1
#
_cell.length_a   1.000
_cell.length_b   1.000
_cell.length_c   1.000
_cell.angle_alpha   90.00
_cell.angle_beta   90.00
_cell.angle_gamma   90.00
#
_symmetry.space_group_name_H-M   'P 1'
#
loop_
_entity.id
_entity.type
_entity.pdbx_description
1 polymer ?
#
loop_
_entity_poly.entity_id
_entity_poly.type
_entity_poly.pdbx_seq_one_letter_code
_entity_poly.pdbx_strand_id
1 'polypeptide(L)'
;MSRRSRFSAPTEAHPDAVAAVSRVHDRFLAIVADVVGDRRRAGPAGALLVTSLQGISVMENSGHLTAEKWQVTGDELLRMLIDQIARGG
;
A
#
# COMPACT_ATOMS: atom_id res chain seq x y z
N MET A 1 -32.34 3.22 27.39
CA MET A 1 -30.99 2.66 27.12
C MET A 1 -30.77 2.63 25.61
N SER A 2 -29.85 3.45 25.08
CA SER A 2 -29.30 3.28 23.72
C SER A 2 -27.98 4.04 23.64
N ARG A 3 -26.88 3.29 23.67
CA ARG A 3 -25.51 3.81 23.66
C ARG A 3 -25.07 3.91 22.20
N ARG A 4 -25.16 5.09 21.60
CA ARG A 4 -24.49 5.37 20.31
C ARG A 4 -22.99 5.24 20.55
N SER A 5 -22.38 4.17 20.02
CA SER A 5 -20.94 4.14 19.85
C SER A 5 -20.59 5.20 18.81
N ARG A 6 -20.28 6.41 19.27
CA ARG A 6 -19.43 7.29 18.49
C ARG A 6 -18.08 6.58 18.48
N PHE A 7 -17.67 6.08 17.33
CA PHE A 7 -16.26 6.24 16.98
C PHE A 7 -16.03 7.75 17.04
N SER A 8 -15.62 8.25 18.21
CA SER A 8 -15.05 9.59 18.29
C SER A 8 -13.89 9.56 17.31
N ALA A 9 -13.97 10.40 16.28
CA ALA A 9 -12.76 10.82 15.59
C ALA A 9 -11.78 11.29 16.68
N PRO A 10 -10.48 10.97 16.58
CA PRO A 10 -9.50 11.51 17.51
C PRO A 10 -9.72 13.03 17.61
N THR A 11 -10.02 13.50 18.81
CA THR A 11 -10.36 14.90 19.13
C THR A 11 -9.18 15.86 18.94
N GLU A 12 -8.04 15.40 18.42
CA GLU A 12 -6.96 16.26 17.96
C GLU A 12 -6.72 15.97 16.48
N ALA A 13 -7.42 16.72 15.62
CA ALA A 13 -6.92 16.94 14.28
C ALA A 13 -5.59 17.68 14.45
N HIS A 14 -4.47 16.96 14.44
CA HIS A 14 -3.15 17.55 14.37
C HIS A 14 -2.93 17.98 12.91
N PRO A 15 -3.15 19.26 12.54
CA PRO A 15 -3.07 19.69 11.16
C PRO A 15 -1.68 19.39 10.56
N ASP A 16 -0.64 19.45 11.40
CA ASP A 16 0.72 19.12 11.02
C ASP A 16 0.90 17.64 10.70
N ALA A 17 0.25 16.73 11.44
CA ALA A 17 0.29 15.29 11.16
C ALA A 17 -0.47 14.96 9.87
N VAL A 18 -1.62 15.59 9.64
CA VAL A 18 -2.38 15.45 8.39
C VAL A 18 -1.54 15.96 7.21
N ALA A 19 -0.94 17.14 7.33
CA ALA A 19 -0.08 17.70 6.31
C ALA A 19 1.16 16.83 6.03
N ALA A 20 1.76 16.23 7.07
CA ALA A 20 2.85 15.29 6.93
C ALA A 20 2.44 14.03 6.16
N VAL A 21 1.30 13.43 6.50
CA VAL A 21 0.74 12.26 5.80
C VAL A 21 0.45 12.59 4.34
N SER A 22 -0.16 13.75 4.05
CA SER A 22 -0.40 14.20 2.67
C SER A 22 0.89 14.32 1.88
N ARG A 23 1.95 14.94 2.43
CA ARG A 23 3.26 15.03 1.75
C ARG A 23 3.88 13.68 1.45
N VAL A 24 3.79 12.74 2.40
CA VAL A 24 4.30 11.37 2.22
C VAL A 24 3.52 10.66 1.11
N HIS A 25 2.19 10.78 1.13
CA HIS A 25 1.31 10.20 0.13
C HIS A 25 1.58 10.78 -1.27
N ASP A 26 1.72 12.10 -1.38
CA ASP A 26 2.03 12.77 -2.64
C ASP A 26 3.40 12.34 -3.18
N ARG A 27 4.39 12.17 -2.30
CA ARG A 27 5.72 11.69 -2.68
C ARG A 27 5.66 10.24 -3.16
N PHE A 28 4.89 9.39 -2.48
CA PHE A 28 4.66 8.01 -2.91
C PHE A 28 4.03 7.97 -4.31
N LEU A 29 2.95 8.74 -4.54
CA LEU A 29 2.30 8.80 -5.85
C LEU A 29 3.20 9.38 -6.94
N ALA A 30 4.09 10.31 -6.61
CA ALA A 30 5.09 10.81 -7.56
C ALA A 30 6.05 9.70 -8.01
N ILE A 31 6.57 8.89 -7.08
CA ILE A 31 7.43 7.75 -7.40
C ILE A 31 6.67 6.73 -8.27
N VAL A 32 5.42 6.42 -7.92
CA VAL A 32 4.60 5.49 -8.71
C VAL A 32 4.34 6.04 -10.11
N ALA A 33 4.07 7.35 -10.25
CA ALA A 33 3.90 8.00 -11.55
C ALA A 33 5.15 7.85 -12.44
N ASP A 34 6.34 8.01 -11.86
CA ASP A 34 7.61 7.85 -12.56
C ASP A 34 7.82 6.40 -13.03
N VAL A 35 7.44 5.42 -12.20
CA VAL A 35 7.54 3.98 -12.53
C VAL A 35 6.55 3.58 -13.64
N VAL A 36 5.31 4.08 -13.61
CA VAL A 36 4.28 3.68 -14.59
C VAL A 36 4.30 4.52 -15.87
N GLY A 37 5.05 5.62 -15.90
CA GLY A 37 5.12 6.56 -17.02
C GLY A 37 3.81 7.32 -17.30
N ASP A 38 2.79 7.16 -16.46
CA ASP A 38 1.46 7.78 -16.62
C ASP A 38 0.90 8.23 -15.25
N ARG A 39 0.85 9.55 -15.05
CA ARG A 39 0.32 10.15 -13.82
C ARG A 39 -1.15 9.80 -13.55
N ARG A 40 -1.95 9.50 -14.58
CA ARG A 40 -3.36 9.07 -14.41
C ARG A 40 -3.45 7.67 -13.80
N ARG A 41 -2.45 6.83 -14.03
CA ARG A 41 -2.38 5.45 -13.50
C ARG A 41 -1.74 5.39 -12.11
N ALA A 42 -1.06 6.44 -11.67
CA ALA A 42 -0.33 6.48 -10.40
C ALA A 42 -1.23 6.20 -9.18
N GLY A 43 -2.44 6.75 -9.13
CA GLY A 43 -3.39 6.51 -8.04
C GLY A 43 -3.80 5.03 -7.94
N PRO A 44 -4.43 4.46 -8.99
CA PRO A 44 -4.79 3.04 -9.01
C PRO A 44 -3.62 2.08 -8.79
N ALA A 45 -2.46 2.34 -9.41
CA ALA A 45 -1.25 1.53 -9.21
C ALA A 45 -0.72 1.62 -7.78
N GLY A 46 -0.74 2.81 -7.19
CA GLY A 46 -0.33 3.03 -5.80
C GLY A 46 -1.24 2.30 -4.81
N ALA A 47 -2.56 2.33 -5.04
CA ALA A 47 -3.52 1.57 -4.24
C ALA A 47 -3.25 0.06 -4.32
N LEU A 48 -3.02 -0.47 -5.53
CA LEU A 48 -2.66 -1.87 -5.74
C LEU A 48 -1.40 -2.24 -4.95
N LEU A 49 -0.32 -1.46 -5.08
CA LEU A 49 0.94 -1.67 -4.36
C LEU A 49 0.75 -1.73 -2.84
N VAL A 50 0.03 -0.77 -2.26
CA VAL A 50 -0.19 -0.73 -0.80
C VAL A 50 -0.99 -1.94 -0.33
N THR A 51 -2.07 -2.28 -1.03
CA THR A 51 -2.90 -3.45 -0.67
C THR A 51 -2.13 -4.77 -0.81
N SER A 52 -1.37 -4.93 -1.89
CA SER A 52 -0.56 -6.12 -2.13
C SER A 52 0.58 -6.24 -1.12
N LEU A 53 1.25 -5.14 -0.76
CA LEU A 53 2.29 -5.16 0.27
C LEU A 53 1.74 -5.66 1.60
N GLN A 54 0.56 -5.18 2.02
CA GLN A 54 -0.10 -5.68 3.24
C GLN A 54 -0.39 -7.19 3.15
N GLY A 55 -0.91 -7.66 2.01
CA GLY A 55 -1.15 -9.08 1.78
C GLY A 55 0.12 -9.93 1.81
N ILE A 56 1.17 -9.47 1.12
CA ILE A 56 2.49 -10.10 1.08
C ILE A 56 3.08 -10.19 2.49
N SER A 57 3.06 -9.11 3.27
CA SER A 57 3.57 -9.13 4.65
C SER A 57 2.80 -10.10 5.54
N VAL A 58 1.47 -10.20 5.39
CA VAL A 58 0.68 -11.20 6.13
C VAL A 58 1.05 -12.62 5.71
N MET A 59 1.23 -12.88 4.42
CA MET A 59 1.64 -14.19 3.92
C MET A 59 3.06 -14.57 4.35
N GLU A 60 3.98 -13.60 4.37
CA GLU A 60 5.37 -13.79 4.80
C GLU A 60 5.45 -14.10 6.29
N ASN A 61 4.81 -13.26 7.13
CA ASN A 61 4.80 -13.45 8.59
C ASN A 61 4.09 -14.73 9.03
N SER A 62 3.15 -15.24 8.23
CA SER A 62 2.47 -16.51 8.48
C SER A 62 3.22 -17.72 7.92
N GLY A 63 4.42 -17.53 7.36
CA GLY A 63 5.24 -18.59 6.78
C GLY A 63 4.67 -19.22 5.50
N HIS A 64 3.60 -18.65 4.92
CA HIS A 64 2.94 -19.21 3.74
C HIS A 64 3.77 -19.04 2.47
N LEU A 65 4.64 -18.04 2.40
CA LEU A 65 5.47 -17.76 1.23
C LEU A 65 6.63 -18.75 1.08
N THR A 66 7.29 -19.10 2.18
CA THR A 66 8.50 -19.92 2.17
C THR A 66 8.25 -21.42 2.32
N ALA A 67 9.09 -22.20 1.62
CA ALA A 67 9.38 -23.64 1.71
C ALA A 67 8.32 -24.70 1.33
N GLU A 68 7.03 -24.57 1.64
CA GLU A 68 6.07 -25.69 1.41
C GLU A 68 4.95 -25.42 0.40
N LYS A 69 4.61 -24.15 0.12
CA LYS A 69 3.40 -23.82 -0.66
C LYS A 69 3.65 -23.06 -1.95
N TRP A 70 4.37 -21.93 -1.88
CA TRP A 70 4.52 -21.02 -3.02
C TRP A 70 5.97 -20.80 -3.47
N GLN A 71 6.96 -21.21 -2.67
CA GLN A 71 8.39 -21.15 -3.01
C GLN A 71 8.86 -19.77 -3.48
N VAL A 72 8.42 -18.71 -2.80
CA VAL A 72 8.76 -17.32 -3.13
C VAL A 72 8.94 -16.52 -1.84
N THR A 73 9.74 -15.46 -1.87
CA THR A 73 9.88 -14.50 -0.76
C THR A 73 8.93 -13.31 -0.94
N GLY A 74 8.67 -12.55 0.13
CA GLY A 74 7.88 -11.33 0.02
C GLY A 74 8.48 -10.31 -0.94
N ASP A 75 9.81 -10.16 -0.89
CA ASP A 75 10.58 -9.27 -1.77
C ASP A 75 10.48 -9.66 -3.25
N GLU A 76 10.51 -10.96 -3.56
CA GLU A 76 10.34 -11.45 -4.93
C GLU A 76 8.94 -11.18 -5.45
N LEU A 77 7.90 -11.44 -4.65
CA LEU A 77 6.51 -11.10 -5.03
C LEU A 77 6.32 -9.61 -5.25
N LEU A 78 6.89 -8.77 -4.38
CA LEU A 78 6.81 -7.32 -4.52
C LEU A 78 7.49 -6.85 -5.80
N ARG A 79 8.68 -7.37 -6.13
CA ARG A 79 9.36 -7.08 -7.40
C ARG A 79 8.51 -7.50 -8.61
N MET A 80 7.97 -8.71 -8.59
CA MET A 80 7.10 -9.19 -9.66
C MET A 80 5.89 -8.26 -9.88
N LEU A 81 5.26 -7.80 -8.80
CA LEU A 81 4.15 -6.86 -8.87
C LEU A 81 4.57 -5.51 -9.47
N ILE A 82 5.70 -4.94 -9.03
CA ILE A 82 6.22 -3.68 -9.56
C ILE A 82 6.46 -3.81 -11.07
N ASP A 83 7.08 -4.92 -11.50
CA ASP A 83 7.35 -5.16 -12.91
C ASP A 83 6.06 -5.30 -13.75
N GLN A 84 5.02 -5.95 -13.21
CA GLN A 84 3.71 -6.03 -13.88
C GLN A 84 3.05 -4.65 -14.00
N ILE A 85 3.07 -3.86 -12.92
CA ILE A 85 2.49 -2.52 -12.89
C ILE A 85 3.20 -1.60 -13.90
N ALA A 86 4.53 -1.65 -13.95
CA ALA A 86 5.36 -0.87 -14.85
C ALA A 86 5.11 -1.21 -16.33
N ARG A 87 4.86 -2.48 -16.66
CA ARG A 87 4.57 -2.92 -18.03
C ARG A 87 3.22 -2.46 -18.58
N GLY A 88 2.31 -1.98 -17.72
CA GLY A 88 0.93 -1.74 -18.12
C GLY A 88 0.20 -3.07 -18.16
N GLY A 89 -0.43 -3.45 -17.05
CA GLY A 89 -1.24 -4.67 -16.96
C GLY A 89 -2.22 -4.83 -18.12
#